data_AF-A0A7V9UAY3-F1
#
_entry.id   AF-A0A7V9UAY3-F1
#
_cell.length_a   1.000
_cell.length_b   1.000
_cell.length_c   1.000
_cell.angle_alpha   90.00
_cell.angle_beta   90.00
_cell.angle_gamma   90.00
#
_symmetry.space_group_name_H-M   'P 1'
#
loop_
_entity.id
_entity.type
_entity.pdbx_description
1 polymer ?
#
loop_
_entity_poly.entity_id
_entity_poly.type
_entity_poly.pdbx_seq_one_letter_code
_entity_poly.pdbx_strand_id
1 'polypeptide(L)'
;LELILEGDPPYDIYIRWKELHEQPIGWEPDLNDGVRLNVRPFAEAGILRNKFNVNWDKDRGKNPDGTDRKNNLHHTRAQITTAQQERQES
;
A
#
# COMPACT_ATOMS: atom_id res chain seq x y z
N LEU A 1 -16.56 -2.69 -2.85
CA LEU A 1 -15.62 -3.83 -2.75
C LEU A 1 -14.78 -3.96 -4.01
N GLU A 2 -15.35 -3.72 -5.20
CA GLU A 2 -14.61 -3.66 -6.47
C GLU A 2 -13.34 -2.83 -6.37
N LEU A 3 -13.41 -1.60 -5.85
CA LEU A 3 -12.23 -0.74 -5.69
C LEU A 3 -11.10 -1.32 -4.81
N ILE A 4 -11.43 -2.16 -3.81
CA ILE A 4 -10.42 -2.86 -2.99
C ILE A 4 -9.80 -4.01 -3.78
N LEU A 5 -10.63 -4.77 -4.51
CA LEU A 5 -10.15 -5.86 -5.38
C LEU A 5 -9.23 -5.33 -6.47
N GLU A 6 -9.58 -4.16 -7.01
CA GLU A 6 -8.83 -3.43 -8.02
C GLU A 6 -7.61 -2.71 -7.45
N GLY A 7 -7.66 -2.31 -6.17
CA GLY A 7 -6.57 -1.62 -5.49
C GLY A 7 -6.37 -0.23 -6.06
N ASP A 8 -7.48 0.46 -6.34
CA ASP A 8 -7.44 1.86 -6.77
C ASP A 8 -7.48 2.79 -5.55
N PRO A 9 -6.75 3.93 -5.58
CA PRO A 9 -6.74 4.88 -4.49
C PRO A 9 -8.16 5.33 -4.08
N PRO A 10 -8.49 5.41 -2.78
CA PRO A 10 -7.61 5.23 -1.60
C PRO A 10 -7.58 3.80 -1.04
N TYR A 11 -8.08 2.82 -1.79
CA TYR A 11 -8.29 1.43 -1.35
C TYR A 11 -7.18 0.47 -1.82
N ASP A 12 -6.04 1.02 -2.20
CA ASP A 12 -4.80 0.30 -2.50
C ASP A 12 -4.04 -0.12 -1.24
N ILE A 13 -3.22 -1.16 -1.39
CA ILE A 13 -2.23 -1.55 -0.38
C ILE A 13 -0.92 -0.84 -0.73
N TYR A 14 -0.48 0.07 0.15
CA TYR A 14 0.82 0.73 0.01
C TYR A 14 1.85 0.16 0.98
N ILE A 15 2.94 -0.37 0.44
CA ILE A 15 4.04 -0.99 1.19
C ILE A 15 5.28 -0.12 1.12
N ARG A 16 5.56 0.63 2.19
CA ARG A 16 6.60 1.67 2.21
C ARG A 16 8.00 1.20 1.80
N TRP A 17 8.38 -0.02 2.15
CA TRP A 17 9.74 -0.55 1.91
C TRP A 17 9.89 -1.25 0.56
N LYS A 18 8.80 -1.47 -0.17
CA LYS A 18 8.83 -2.07 -1.50
C LYS A 18 9.06 -0.98 -2.55
N GLU A 19 9.85 -1.29 -3.56
CA GLU A 19 9.97 -0.41 -4.72
C GLU A 19 8.65 -0.35 -5.49
N LEU A 20 8.51 0.63 -6.41
CA LEU A 20 7.25 0.84 -7.13
C LEU A 20 6.79 -0.41 -7.89
N HIS A 21 7.71 -1.13 -8.53
CA HIS A 21 7.40 -2.34 -9.28
C HIS A 21 7.05 -3.55 -8.39
N GLU A 22 7.41 -3.51 -7.10
CA GLU A 22 7.09 -4.55 -6.12
C GLU A 22 5.77 -4.27 -5.39
N GLN A 23 5.18 -3.08 -5.58
CA GLN A 23 3.89 -2.76 -4.97
C GLN A 23 2.81 -3.73 -5.46
N PRO A 24 1.89 -4.15 -4.59
CA PRO A 24 0.77 -4.98 -4.98
C PRO A 24 -0.20 -4.20 -5.87
N ILE A 25 -0.80 -4.90 -6.84
CA ILE A 25 -1.93 -4.39 -7.62
C ILE A 25 -3.17 -5.11 -7.11
N GLY A 26 -4.22 -4.37 -6.77
CA GLY A 26 -5.42 -5.00 -6.20
C GLY A 26 -5.25 -5.49 -4.78
N TRP A 27 -6.18 -6.35 -4.37
CA TRP A 27 -6.09 -7.06 -3.10
C TRP A 27 -5.27 -8.35 -3.25
N GLU A 28 -3.96 -8.18 -3.46
CA GLU A 28 -2.97 -9.25 -3.50
C GLU A 28 -1.91 -9.06 -2.40
N PRO A 29 -2.30 -9.18 -1.11
CA PRO A 29 -1.39 -8.91 -0.01
C PRO A 29 -0.32 -9.99 0.13
N ASP A 30 0.91 -9.56 0.43
CA ASP A 30 1.96 -10.43 0.95
C ASP A 30 1.81 -10.55 2.48
N LEU A 31 1.76 -11.78 2.98
CA LEU A 31 1.64 -12.03 4.41
C LEU A 31 2.84 -11.49 5.21
N ASN A 32 4.01 -11.37 4.56
CA ASN A 32 5.22 -10.84 5.17
C ASN A 32 5.19 -9.33 5.33
N ASP A 33 4.29 -8.62 4.65
CA ASP A 33 4.20 -7.16 4.75
C ASP A 33 3.51 -6.68 6.03
N GLY A 34 2.89 -7.60 6.76
CA GLY A 34 2.26 -7.34 8.04
C GLY A 34 0.80 -6.91 7.93
N VAL A 35 0.01 -7.35 8.92
CA VAL A 35 -1.45 -7.20 8.95
C VAL A 35 -1.89 -5.74 8.84
N ARG A 36 -1.15 -4.80 9.44
CA ARG A 36 -1.50 -3.38 9.49
C ARG A 36 -1.66 -2.74 8.11
N LEU A 37 -0.78 -3.08 7.16
CA LEU A 37 -0.84 -2.52 5.81
C LEU A 37 -1.93 -3.23 5.00
N ASN A 38 -2.00 -4.55 5.10
CA ASN A 38 -2.95 -5.39 4.36
C ASN A 38 -4.42 -5.12 4.73
N VAL A 39 -4.70 -4.73 5.98
CA VAL A 39 -6.07 -4.43 6.45
C VAL A 39 -6.52 -3.00 6.10
N ARG A 40 -5.60 -2.12 5.71
CA ARG A 40 -5.87 -0.70 5.56
C ARG A 40 -6.98 -0.36 4.56
N PRO A 41 -7.06 -0.97 3.36
CA PRO A 41 -8.17 -0.71 2.43
C PRO A 41 -9.55 -0.93 3.04
N PHE A 42 -9.70 -1.95 3.89
CA PHE A 42 -10.95 -2.27 4.57
C PHE A 42 -11.28 -1.29 5.69
N ALA A 43 -10.24 -0.82 6.39
CA ALA A 43 -10.37 0.21 7.41
C ALA A 43 -10.80 1.55 6.78
N GLU A 44 -10.16 1.94 5.67
CA GLU A 44 -10.48 3.15 4.90
C GLU A 44 -11.90 3.08 4.32
N ALA A 45 -12.31 1.92 3.79
CA ALA A 45 -13.67 1.71 3.29
C ALA A 45 -14.74 1.62 4.39
N GLY A 46 -14.36 1.55 5.67
CA GLY A 46 -15.29 1.51 6.80
C GLY A 46 -16.14 0.24 6.87
N ILE A 47 -15.70 -0.87 6.26
CA ILE A 47 -16.49 -2.12 6.13
C ILE A 47 -16.19 -3.17 7.20
N LEU A 48 -15.24 -2.89 8.08
CA LEU A 48 -14.91 -3.79 9.18
C LEU A 48 -16.04 -3.80 10.23
N ARG A 49 -16.43 -5.00 10.68
CA ARG A 49 -17.46 -5.17 11.71
C ARG A 49 -17.15 -4.39 12.99
N ASN A 50 -15.88 -4.43 13.42
CA ASN A 50 -15.38 -3.72 14.59
C ASN A 50 -14.22 -2.81 14.18
N LYS A 51 -14.17 -1.61 14.73
CA LYS A 51 -12.99 -0.75 14.63
C LYS A 51 -11.90 -1.28 15.56
N PHE A 52 -10.68 -1.43 15.04
CA PHE A 52 -9.50 -1.71 15.86
C PHE A 52 -8.68 -0.44 16.04
N ASN A 53 -7.96 -0.35 17.15
CA ASN A 53 -7.16 0.82 17.46
C ASN A 53 -5.78 0.70 16.81
N VAL A 54 -5.57 1.40 15.69
CA VAL A 54 -4.28 1.52 15.00
C VAL A 54 -3.97 3.00 14.82
N ASN A 55 -2.76 3.39 15.22
CA ASN A 55 -2.26 4.74 14.96
C ASN A 55 -1.81 4.82 13.50
N TRP A 56 -2.54 5.54 12.65
CA TRP A 56 -2.24 5.71 11.22
C TRP A 56 -1.28 6.87 10.91
N ASP A 57 -0.85 7.63 11.91
CA ASP A 57 0.01 8.79 11.74
C ASP A 57 1.39 8.43 11.19
N LYS A 58 2.16 9.47 10.86
CA LYS A 58 3.54 9.36 10.41
C LYS A 58 4.36 8.50 11.38
N ASP A 59 4.99 7.48 10.82
CA ASP A 59 5.88 6.60 11.57
C ASP A 59 7.13 7.36 12.00
N ARG A 60 7.70 6.98 13.15
CA ARG A 60 8.91 7.63 13.68
C ARG A 60 10.11 7.24 12.81
N GLY A 61 11.00 8.20 12.56
CA GLY A 61 12.25 7.98 11.84
C GLY A 61 12.24 8.45 10.39
N LYS A 62 13.34 8.16 9.70
CA LYS A 62 13.63 8.56 8.31
C LYS A 62 13.96 7.33 7.47
N ASN A 63 13.88 7.48 6.15
CA ASN A 63 14.45 6.53 5.21
C ASN A 63 16.00 6.63 5.23
N PRO A 64 16.74 5.64 4.68
CA PRO A 64 18.20 5.67 4.64
C PRO A 64 18.78 6.91 3.94
N ASP A 65 18.06 7.46 2.96
CA ASP A 65 18.38 8.69 2.25
C ASP A 65 18.07 9.99 3.04
N GLY A 66 17.59 9.86 4.28
CA GLY A 66 17.24 10.99 5.15
C GLY A 66 15.87 11.61 4.89
N THR A 67 15.11 11.10 3.91
CA THR A 67 13.74 11.55 3.64
C THR A 67 12.76 11.05 4.70
N ASP A 68 11.64 11.74 4.80
CA ASP A 68 10.57 11.35 5.71
C ASP A 68 9.85 10.09 5.22
N ARG A 69 9.56 9.19 6.17
CA ARG A 69 8.70 8.03 5.91
C ARG A 69 7.28 8.51 5.55
N LYS A 70 6.88 8.28 4.30
CA LYS A 70 5.50 8.52 3.86
C LYS A 70 4.68 7.28 4.20
N ASN A 71 3.65 7.44 5.02
CA ASN A 71 2.73 6.35 5.36
C ASN A 71 1.47 6.40 4.49
N ASN A 72 1.06 7.58 4.03
CA ASN A 72 -0.16 7.80 3.26
C ASN A 72 0.25 8.21 1.84
N LEU A 73 0.77 7.25 1.09
CA LEU A 73 1.05 7.39 -0.33
C LEU A 73 0.15 6.40 -1.06
N HIS A 74 -0.31 6.79 -2.23
CA HIS A 74 -1.13 5.96 -3.09
C HIS A 74 -0.53 5.97 -4.49
N HIS A 75 -0.25 4.79 -5.02
CA HIS A 75 0.20 4.63 -6.40
C HIS A 75 -1.00 4.23 -7.26
N THR A 76 -1.08 4.74 -8.48
CA THR A 76 -2.10 4.26 -9.40
C THR A 76 -1.69 2.91 -9.96
N ARG A 77 -2.67 2.08 -10.31
CA ARG A 77 -2.42 0.78 -10.95
C ARG A 77 -1.55 0.92 -12.20
N ALA A 78 -1.83 1.94 -13.01
CA ALA A 78 -1.03 2.26 -14.20
C ALA A 78 0.44 2.53 -13.87
N GLN A 79 0.73 3.27 -12.79
CA GLN A 79 2.12 3.52 -12.37
C GLN A 79 2.85 2.24 -11.99
N ILE A 80 2.18 1.35 -11.24
CA ILE A 80 2.75 0.08 -10.81
C ILE A 80 2.97 -0.84 -12.01
N THR A 81 1.97 -0.99 -12.90
CA THR A 81 2.09 -1.80 -14.11
C THR A 81 3.23 -1.32 -15.02
N THR A 82 3.34 -0.01 -15.23
CA THR A 82 4.45 0.55 -16.02
C THR A 82 5.81 0.22 -15.39
N ALA A 83 5.96 0.42 -14.07
CA ALA A 83 7.20 0.08 -13.38
C ALA A 83 7.53 -1.42 -13.43
N GLN A 84 6.52 -2.29 -13.37
CA GLN A 84 6.69 -3.74 -13.53
C GLN A 84 7.15 -4.11 -14.93
N GLN A 85 6.58 -3.50 -15.98
CA GLN A 85 7.00 -3.73 -17.37
C GLN A 85 8.45 -3.29 -17.59
N GLU A 86 8.81 -2.08 -17.16
CA GLU A 86 10.19 -1.56 -17.27
C GLU A 86 11.21 -2.46 -16.56
N ARG A 87 10.83 -3.07 -15.42
CA ARG A 87 11.71 -4.00 -14.69
C ARG A 87 11.92 -5.32 -15.42
N GLN A 88 10.93 -5.81 -16.18
CA GLN A 88 11.04 -7.07 -16.94
C GLN A 88 11.86 -6.90 -18.22
N GLU A 89 11.94 -5.68 -18.75
CA GLU A 89 12.65 -5.35 -19.98
C GLU A 89 14.14 -5.00 -19.75
N SER A 90 14.54 -4.80 -18.49
CA SER A 90 15.92 -4.47 -18.07
C SER A 90 16.72 -5.70 -17.65
#